data_AF-A0A6B1IH62-F1
#
_entry.id   AF-A0A6B1IH62-F1
#
_cell.length_a   1.000
_cell.length_b   1.000
_cell.length_c   1.000
_cell.angle_alpha   90.00
_cell.angle_beta   90.00
_cell.angle_gamma   90.00
#
_symmetry.space_group_name_H-M   'P 1'
#
loop_
_entity.id
_entity.type
_entity.pdbx_description
1 polymer ?
#
loop_
_entity_poly.entity_id
_entity_poly.type
_entity_poly.pdbx_seq_one_letter_code
_entity_poly.pdbx_strand_id
1 'polypeptide(L)'
;MVLRDEVWDSALEQLINTGEFRLTDLPFETSETFTVKRCIREMQSCGWLSRESEQADIWRAGPKAEMLMNLSEEEQRQVRE
;
A
#
# COMPACT_ATOMS: atom_id res chain seq x y z
N MET A 1 12.52 -14.06 -4.56
CA MET A 1 11.44 -13.55 -3.70
C MET A 1 10.22 -14.42 -3.88
N VAL A 2 9.26 -14.38 -2.95
CA VAL A 2 7.97 -15.07 -3.10
C VAL A 2 6.93 -14.03 -3.49
N LEU A 3 5.91 -14.41 -4.27
CA LEU A 3 4.84 -13.51 -4.76
C LEU A 3 4.26 -12.59 -3.68
N ARG A 4 4.11 -13.08 -2.45
CA ARG A 4 3.65 -12.25 -1.32
C ARG A 4 4.56 -11.03 -1.11
N ASP A 5 5.87 -11.23 -1.08
CA ASP A 5 6.82 -10.16 -0.80
C ASP A 5 6.79 -9.11 -1.92
N GLU A 6 6.63 -9.56 -3.17
CA GLU A 6 6.45 -8.68 -4.35
C GLU A 6 5.15 -7.86 -4.27
N VAL A 7 4.04 -8.46 -3.82
CA VAL A 7 2.78 -7.74 -3.63
C VAL A 7 2.91 -6.63 -2.58
N TRP A 8 3.59 -6.92 -1.47
CA TRP A 8 3.83 -5.93 -0.42
C TRP A 8 4.67 -4.77 -0.95
N ASP A 9 5.76 -5.08 -1.64
CA ASP A 9 6.67 -4.09 -2.21
C ASP A 9 5.94 -3.19 -3.22
N SER A 10 5.30 -3.80 -4.23
CA SER A 10 4.57 -3.07 -5.27
C SER A 10 3.45 -2.20 -4.70
N ALA A 11 2.71 -2.67 -3.71
CA ALA A 11 1.63 -1.88 -3.10
C ALA A 11 2.16 -0.68 -2.32
N LEU A 12 3.25 -0.85 -1.57
CA LEU A 12 3.88 0.25 -0.83
C LEU A 12 4.52 1.27 -1.78
N GLU A 13 5.18 0.82 -2.84
CA GLU A 13 5.72 1.70 -3.88
C GLU A 13 4.62 2.53 -4.53
N GLN A 14 3.48 1.92 -4.89
CA GLN A 14 2.34 2.67 -5.42
C GLN A 14 1.86 3.71 -4.41
N LEU A 15 1.66 3.35 -3.15
CA LEU A 15 1.27 4.33 -2.12
C LEU A 15 2.24 5.51 -2.00
N ILE A 16 3.54 5.28 -2.05
CA ILE A 16 4.55 6.34 -1.97
C ILE A 16 4.47 7.26 -3.21
N ASN A 17 4.27 6.67 -4.39
CA ASN A 17 4.31 7.40 -5.65
C ASN A 17 3.02 8.16 -5.97
N THR A 18 1.86 7.58 -5.66
CA THR A 18 0.55 8.08 -6.09
C THR A 18 -0.39 8.40 -4.92
N GLY A 19 -0.10 7.93 -3.71
CA GLY A 19 -0.97 8.03 -2.54
C GLY A 19 -2.14 7.05 -2.51
N GLU A 20 -2.52 6.51 -3.67
CA GLU A 20 -3.62 5.55 -3.82
C GLU A 20 -3.44 4.64 -5.05
N PHE A 21 -4.03 3.45 -5.02
CA PHE A 21 -3.95 2.51 -6.15
C PHE A 21 -5.16 1.57 -6.23
N ARG A 22 -5.40 1.01 -7.41
CA ARG A 22 -6.27 -0.15 -7.63
C ARG A 22 -5.45 -1.41 -7.78
N LEU A 23 -6.08 -2.56 -7.52
CA LEU A 23 -5.43 -3.87 -7.76
C LEU A 23 -4.97 -4.07 -9.21
N THR A 24 -5.66 -3.45 -10.16
CA THR A 24 -5.32 -3.47 -11.60
C THR A 24 -4.08 -2.67 -11.95
N ASP A 25 -3.65 -1.78 -11.06
CA ASP A 25 -2.47 -0.94 -11.26
C ASP A 25 -1.20 -1.67 -10.83
N LEU A 26 -1.36 -2.79 -10.12
CA LEU A 26 -0.26 -3.66 -9.70
C LEU A 26 0.18 -4.59 -10.85
N PRO A 27 1.48 -4.85 -11.01
CA PRO A 27 2.04 -5.59 -12.15
C PRO A 27 1.92 -7.11 -11.98
N PHE A 28 0.75 -7.61 -11.60
CA PHE A 28 0.51 -9.04 -11.36
C PHE A 28 -0.40 -9.66 -12.43
N GLU A 29 -0.20 -10.94 -12.69
CA GLU A 29 -1.02 -11.69 -13.63
C GLU A 29 -2.40 -12.01 -13.06
N THR A 30 -3.39 -12.22 -13.95
CA THR A 30 -4.74 -12.65 -13.55
C THR A 30 -4.72 -13.95 -12.74
N SER A 31 -3.81 -14.87 -13.05
CA SER A 31 -3.57 -16.13 -12.34
C SER A 31 -3.22 -15.92 -10.86
N GLU A 32 -2.64 -14.77 -10.51
CA GLU A 32 -2.13 -14.43 -9.19
C GLU A 32 -3.15 -13.65 -8.34
N THR A 33 -4.24 -13.20 -8.96
CA THR A 33 -5.26 -12.30 -8.37
C THR A 33 -5.74 -12.76 -6.99
N PHE A 34 -5.94 -14.05 -6.77
CA PHE A 34 -6.40 -14.57 -5.49
C PHE A 34 -5.39 -14.30 -4.37
N THR A 35 -4.11 -14.56 -4.64
CA THR A 35 -3.01 -14.31 -3.71
C THR A 35 -2.82 -12.82 -3.48
N VAL A 36 -2.84 -12.00 -4.54
CA VAL A 36 -2.75 -10.54 -4.44
C VAL A 36 -3.85 -9.99 -3.53
N LYS A 37 -5.11 -10.36 -3.78
CA LYS A 37 -6.25 -9.93 -2.95
C LYS A 37 -6.10 -10.33 -1.48
N ARG A 38 -5.59 -11.54 -1.21
CA ARG A 38 -5.33 -12.00 0.16
C ARG A 38 -4.28 -11.12 0.84
N CYS A 39 -3.17 -10.85 0.17
CA CYS A 39 -2.07 -10.04 0.72
C CYS A 39 -2.53 -8.60 0.99
N ILE A 40 -3.27 -7.98 0.06
CA ILE A 40 -3.79 -6.62 0.24
C ILE A 40 -4.75 -6.52 1.43
N ARG A 41 -5.60 -7.52 1.64
CA ARG A 41 -6.46 -7.59 2.85
C ARG A 41 -5.66 -7.76 4.13
N GLU A 42 -4.57 -8.53 4.08
CA GLU A 42 -3.67 -8.68 5.22
C GLU A 42 -2.97 -7.35 5.54
N MET A 43 -2.47 -6.64 4.53
CA MET A 43 -1.93 -5.29 4.67
C MET A 43 -2.94 -4.32 5.29
N GLN A 44 -4.21 -4.39 4.87
CA GLN A 44 -5.30 -3.63 5.48
C GLN A 44 -5.47 -3.99 6.97
N SER A 45 -5.52 -5.28 7.32
CA SER A 45 -5.65 -5.72 8.71
C SER A 45 -4.47 -5.30 9.59
N CYS A 46 -3.28 -5.16 8.99
CA CYS A 46 -2.07 -4.66 9.64
C CYS A 46 -2.00 -3.13 9.70
N GLY A 47 -3.02 -2.42 9.18
CA GLY A 47 -3.13 -0.96 9.22
C GLY A 47 -2.28 -0.22 8.18
N TRP A 48 -1.70 -0.92 7.20
CA TRP A 48 -0.91 -0.31 6.12
C TRP A 48 -1.78 0.28 5.02
N LEU A 49 -2.95 -0.32 4.78
CA LEU A 49 -3.90 0.10 3.76
C LEU A 49 -5.25 0.43 4.38
N SER A 50 -5.98 1.32 3.73
CA SER A 50 -7.37 1.63 4.01
C SER A 50 -8.18 1.69 2.70
N ARG A 51 -9.49 1.59 2.83
CA ARG A 51 -10.46 1.79 1.75
C ARG A 51 -11.74 2.36 2.34
N GLU A 52 -12.46 3.15 1.55
CA GLU A 52 -13.67 3.85 2.02
C GLU A 52 -14.81 2.91 2.41
N SER A 53 -14.91 1.76 1.72
CA SER A 53 -15.93 0.76 1.99
C SER A 53 -15.43 -0.63 1.60
N GLU A 54 -16.16 -1.68 1.99
CA GLU A 54 -15.78 -3.04 1.63
C GLU A 54 -15.83 -3.33 0.12
N GLN A 55 -16.51 -2.48 -0.65
CA GLN A 55 -16.70 -2.61 -2.09
C GLN A 55 -15.80 -1.66 -2.89
N ALA A 56 -15.15 -0.70 -2.23
CA ALA A 56 -14.23 0.22 -2.87
C ALA A 56 -13.05 -0.54 -3.50
N ASP A 57 -12.73 -0.16 -4.73
CA ASP A 57 -11.64 -0.67 -5.56
C ASP A 57 -10.32 0.09 -5.36
N ILE A 58 -10.40 1.30 -4.81
CA ILE A 58 -9.27 2.16 -4.50
C ILE A 58 -8.77 1.90 -3.07
N TRP A 59 -7.47 1.65 -2.98
CA TRP A 59 -6.73 1.49 -1.74
C TRP A 59 -5.89 2.73 -1.47
N ARG A 60 -5.87 3.18 -0.23
CA ARG A 60 -5.10 4.33 0.25
C ARG A 60 -4.22 3.96 1.42
N ALA A 61 -3.36 4.89 1.83
CA ALA A 61 -2.59 4.75 3.06
C ALA A 61 -3.53 4.42 4.24
N GLY A 62 -3.16 3.42 5.02
CA GLY A 62 -3.78 3.15 6.32
C GLY A 62 -3.09 3.93 7.43
N PRO A 63 -3.64 3.91 8.66
CA PRO A 63 -3.14 4.72 9.77
C PRO A 63 -1.64 4.52 10.06
N LYS A 64 -1.12 3.30 9.88
CA LYS A 64 0.29 3.00 10.08
C LYS A 64 1.16 3.60 8.99
N ALA A 65 0.71 3.53 7.74
CA ALA A 65 1.42 4.12 6.61
C ALA A 65 1.43 5.66 6.71
N GLU A 66 0.29 6.27 7.02
CA GLU A 66 0.17 7.73 7.22
C GLU A 66 1.12 8.23 8.32
N MET A 67 1.18 7.54 9.47
CA MET A 67 2.07 7.92 10.55
C MET A 67 3.55 7.88 10.12
N LEU A 68 3.96 6.85 9.38
CA LEU A 68 5.34 6.71 8.89
C LEU A 68 5.67 7.74 7.81
N MET A 69 4.73 8.05 6.91
CA MET A 69 4.89 9.09 5.91
C MET A 69 5.05 10.46 6.56
N ASN A 70 4.23 10.79 7.57
CA ASN A 70 4.35 12.05 8.33
C ASN A 70 5.72 12.17 9.03
N LEU A 71 6.20 11.09 9.66
CA LEU A 71 7.54 11.08 10.27
C LEU A 71 8.63 11.37 9.22
N SER A 72 8.53 10.80 8.02
CA SER A 72 9.49 11.04 6.95
C SER A 72 9.50 12.50 6.48
N GLU A 73 8.35 13.17 6.45
CA GLU A 73 8.26 14.60 6.10
C GLU A 73 8.89 15.48 7.19
N GLU A 74 8.70 15.14 8.46
CA GLU A 74 9.29 15.84 9.60
C GLU A 74 10.82 15.73 9.61
N GLU A 75 11.36 14.52 9.41
CA GLU A 75 12.81 14.29 9.33
C GLU A 75 13.45 15.08 8.17
N GLN A 76 12.79 15.08 7.00
CA GLN A 76 13.26 15.86 5.85
C GLN A 76 13.24 17.37 6.09
N ARG A 77 12.33 17.87 6.94
CA ARG A 77 12.30 19.29 7.33
C ARG A 77 13.46 19.64 8.25
N GLN A 78 13.76 18.80 9.24
CA GLN A 78 14.86 19.04 10.19
C GLN A 78 16.26 19.04 9.56
N VAL A 79 16.47 18.26 8.49
CA VAL A 79 17.77 18.25 7.78
C VAL A 79 17.99 19.50 6.94
N ARG A 80 16.92 20.25 6.60
CA ARG A 80 16.97 21.43 5.73
C ARG A 80 17.10 22.75 6.51
N GLU A 81 16.97 22.73 7.82
CA GLU A 81 17.14 23.87 8.74
C GLU A 81 18.53 23.86 9.39
#